data_AF-A0A150A340-F1
#
_entry.id   AF-A0A150A340-F1
#
_cell.length_a   1.000
_cell.length_b   1.000
_cell.length_c   1.000
_cell.angle_alpha   90.00
_cell.angle_beta   90.00
_cell.angle_gamma   90.00
#
_symmetry.space_group_name_H-M   'P 1'
#
loop_
_entity.id
_entity.type
_entity.pdbx_description
1 polymer ?
#
loop_
_entity_poly.entity_id
_entity_poly.type
_entity_poly.pdbx_seq_one_letter_code
_entity_poly.pdbx_strand_id
1 'polypeptide(L)' 'MSDIHDAVPIRDESIRLGQFLKLANLIESGAEAKEVIADGLVSVNGEVEVRRGR' A
#
# COMPACT_ATOMS: atom_id res chain seq x y z
N MET A 1 10.29 -14.01 17.15
CA MET A 1 8.93 -13.42 17.19
C MET A 1 8.49 -13.42 15.74
N SER A 2 7.71 -14.43 15.35
CA SER A 2 7.26 -14.55 13.96
C SER A 2 6.19 -13.50 13.72
N ASP A 3 6.48 -12.52 12.86
CA ASP A 3 5.49 -11.55 12.41
C ASP A 3 4.29 -12.30 11.84
N ILE A 4 3.12 -12.13 12.47
CA ILE A 4 1.85 -12.63 11.95
C ILE A 4 1.44 -11.60 10.90
N HIS A 5 1.61 -11.96 9.64
CA HIS A 5 1.12 -11.15 8.52
C HIS A 5 -0.28 -11.64 8.13
N ASP A 6 -1.27 -10.77 8.24
CA ASP A 6 -2.59 -11.04 7.68
C ASP A 6 -2.52 -10.96 6.15
N ALA A 7 -3.03 -11.98 5.48
CA ALA A 7 -3.12 -12.00 4.03
C ALA A 7 -4.24 -11.06 3.56
N VAL A 8 -3.93 -10.21 2.57
CA VAL A 8 -4.91 -9.31 1.93
C VAL A 8 -5.15 -9.79 0.50
N PRO A 9 -6.19 -10.61 0.26
CA PRO A 9 -6.45 -11.18 -1.06
C PRO A 9 -6.93 -10.10 -2.05
N ILE A 10 -6.45 -10.16 -3.29
CA ILE A 10 -6.91 -9.32 -4.40
C ILE A 10 -7.66 -10.17 -5.42
N ARG A 11 -8.55 -9.54 -6.18
CA ARG A 11 -9.41 -10.22 -7.17
C ARG A 11 -8.74 -10.41 -8.52
N ASP A 12 -7.94 -9.43 -8.92
CA ASP A 12 -7.27 -9.37 -10.22
C ASP A 12 -5.80 -9.77 -10.10
N GLU A 13 -5.12 -9.93 -11.24
CA GLU A 13 -3.67 -10.23 -11.28
C GLU A 13 -2.81 -9.13 -10.64
N SER A 14 -3.32 -7.89 -10.60
CA SER A 14 -2.61 -6.74 -10.04
C SER A 14 -3.59 -5.75 -9.43
N ILE A 15 -3.07 -4.93 -8.53
CA ILE A 15 -3.79 -3.84 -7.87
C ILE A 15 -2.87 -2.63 -7.78
N ARG A 16 -3.44 -1.42 -7.84
CA ARG A 16 -2.66 -0.22 -7.56
C ARG A 16 -2.32 -0.14 -6.08
N LEU A 17 -1.12 0.32 -5.74
CA LEU A 17 -0.64 0.43 -4.37
C LEU A 17 -1.64 1.16 -3.45
N GLY A 18 -2.14 2.34 -3.85
CA GLY A 18 -3.13 3.06 -3.04
C GLY A 18 -4.45 2.32 -2.82
N GLN A 19 -4.89 1.49 -3.79
CA GLN A 19 -6.07 0.65 -3.60
C GLN A 19 -5.78 -0.51 -2.64
N PHE A 20 -4.58 -1.08 -2.71
CA PHE A 20 -4.15 -2.12 -1.78
C PHE A 20 -4.08 -1.61 -0.35
N LEU A 21 -3.47 -0.43 -0.12
CA LEU A 21 -3.40 0.19 1.21
C LEU A 21 -4.80 0.40 1.79
N LYS A 22 -5.75 0.85 0.97
CA LYS A 22 -7.15 1.00 1.39
C LYS A 22 -7.81 -0.35 1.68
N LEU A 23 -7.60 -1.36 0.84
CA LEU A 23 -8.15 -2.71 1.02
C LEU A 23 -7.64 -3.35 2.32
N ALA A 24 -6.39 -3.06 2.70
CA ALA A 24 -5.78 -3.48 3.95
C ALA A 24 -6.20 -2.63 5.17
N ASN A 25 -7.13 -1.67 5.01
CA ASN A 25 -7.56 -0.72 6.04
C ASN A 25 -6.41 0.11 6.66
N LEU A 26 -5.36 0.40 5.87
CA LEU A 26 -4.22 1.21 6.32
C LEU A 26 -4.44 2.72 6.09
N ILE A 27 -5.42 3.07 5.26
CA ILE A 27 -5.80 4.45 4.91
C ILE A 27 -7.31 4.53 4.67
N GLU A 28 -7.87 5.73 4.80
CA GLU A 28 -9.29 6.00 4.61
C GLU A 28 -9.63 6.43 3.18
N SER A 29 -8.69 7.10 2.50
CA SER A 29 -8.96 7.73 1.19
C SER A 29 -7.82 7.63 0.17
N GLY A 30 -8.16 7.80 -1.11
CA GLY A 30 -7.15 7.88 -2.17
C GLY A 30 -6.31 9.16 -2.14
N ALA A 31 -6.74 10.21 -1.41
CA ALA A 31 -5.94 11.40 -1.18
C ALA A 31 -4.82 11.09 -0.19
N GLU A 32 -5.17 10.46 0.94
CA GLU A 32 -4.23 9.99 1.95
C GLU A 32 -3.19 9.02 1.37
N ALA A 33 -3.61 8.12 0.46
CA ALA A 33 -2.67 7.27 -0.27
C ALA A 33 -1.53 8.05 -0.93
N LYS A 34 -1.84 9.22 -1.50
CA LYS A 34 -0.83 10.05 -2.19
C LYS A 34 0.11 10.69 -1.20
N GLU A 35 -0.39 11.13 -0.05
CA GLU A 35 0.40 11.77 1.01
C GLU A 35 1.37 10.76 1.61
N VAL A 36 0.89 9.61 2.09
CA VAL A 36 1.74 8.61 2.77
C VAL A 36 2.81 8.01 1.83
N ILE A 37 2.51 7.85 0.54
CA ILE A 37 3.48 7.41 -0.46
C ILE A 37 4.51 8.52 -0.72
N ALA A 38 4.06 9.75 -0.95
CA ALA A 38 4.98 10.88 -1.21
C ALA A 38 5.89 11.20 -0.03
N ASP A 39 5.40 10.99 1.20
CA ASP A 39 6.14 11.17 2.45
C ASP A 39 7.13 10.01 2.72
N GLY A 40 7.17 8.98 1.86
CA GLY A 40 8.09 7.85 1.99
C GLY A 40 7.75 6.90 3.13
N LEU A 41 6.49 6.88 3.59
CA LEU A 41 6.02 6.02 4.68
C LEU A 41 5.69 4.59 4.22
N VAL A 42 5.79 4.33 2.92
CA VAL A 42 5.43 3.04 2.31
C VAL A 42 6.67 2.41 1.69
N SER A 43 6.91 1.14 2.02
CA SER A 43 7.93 0.31 1.38
C SER A 43 7.31 -0.85 0.61
N VAL A 44 7.78 -1.09 -0.62
CA VAL A 44 7.40 -2.24 -1.44
C VAL A 44 8.63 -3.10 -1.64
N ASN A 45 8.57 -4.36 -1.19
CA ASN A 45 9.69 -5.31 -1.26
C ASN A 45 10.99 -4.79 -0.63
N GLY A 46 10.88 -4.01 0.46
CA GLY A 46 12.01 -3.46 1.19
C GLY A 46 12.55 -2.13 0.63
N GLU A 47 12.02 -1.63 -0.48
CA GLU A 47 12.38 -0.33 -1.04
C GLU A 47 11.30 0.72 -0.76
N VAL A 48 11.69 1.91 -0.32
CA VAL A 48 10.75 3.02 -0.11
C VAL A 48 10.16 3.43 -1.45
N GLU A 49 8.84 3.39 -1.56
CA GLU A 49 8.10 3.81 -2.75
C GLU A 49 7.57 5.22 -2.55
N VAL A 50 8.04 6.14 -3.39
CA VAL A 50 7.58 7.56 -3.42
C VAL A 50 6.91 7.92 -4.74
N ARG A 51 6.87 6.99 -5.69
CA ARG A 51 6.27 7.23 -7.00
C ARG A 51 4.76 7.03 -6.92
N ARG A 52 4.02 7.99 -7.49
CA ARG A 52 2.66 7.71 -7.94
C ARG A 52 2.73 6.62 -9.00
N GLY A 53 2.12 5.47 -8.74
CA GLY A 53 1.86 4.48 -9.79
C GLY A 53 1.22 5.16 -11.01
N ARG A 54 1.64 4.73 -12.20
CA ARG A 54 0.91 4.98 -13.46
C ARG A 54 -0.51 4.40 -13.35
#